data_AF-A0A2V3W582-F1
#
_entry.id   AF-A0A2V3W582-F1
#
_cell.length_a   1.000
_cell.length_b   1.000
_cell.length_c   1.000
_cell.angle_alpha   90.00
_cell.angle_beta   90.00
_cell.angle_gamma   90.00
#
_symmetry.space_group_name_H-M   'P 1'
#
loop_
_entity.id
_entity.type
_entity.pdbx_description
1 polymer ?
#
loop_
_entity_poly.entity_id
_entity_poly.type
_entity_poly.pdbx_seq_one_letter_code
_entity_poly.pdbx_strand_id
1 'polypeptide(L)'
;MALPTDPQKHIETWQSSGLSQVAYCRQHKLNSKTFANWLRVYRSQPVAAVASTLIPVEIKLEPSSSGSLCLRCPQGHTLELPAEISPQWLGKLLKCLD
;
A
#
# COMPACT_ATOMS: atom_id res chain seq x y z
N MET A 1 33.77 25.08 -0.19
CA MET A 1 32.94 25.34 -1.38
C MET A 1 32.12 24.08 -1.65
N ALA A 2 30.84 24.06 -1.32
CA ALA A 2 29.93 22.98 -1.74
C ALA A 2 29.31 23.41 -3.08
N LEU A 3 29.44 22.57 -4.10
CA LEU A 3 28.86 22.77 -5.43
C LEU A 3 27.36 23.12 -5.32
N PRO A 4 26.79 23.85 -6.30
CA PRO A 4 25.33 23.96 -6.42
C PRO A 4 24.78 22.59 -6.81
N THR A 5 24.61 21.72 -5.82
CA THR A 5 23.89 20.46 -5.93
C THR A 5 22.42 20.80 -6.02
N ASP A 6 21.79 20.48 -7.14
CA ASP A 6 20.34 20.57 -7.31
C ASP A 6 19.66 19.59 -6.34
N PRO A 7 19.05 20.08 -5.23
CA PRO A 7 18.48 19.21 -4.22
C PRO A 7 17.25 18.45 -4.76
N GLN A 8 16.52 19.03 -5.71
CA GLN A 8 15.30 18.46 -6.24
C GLN A 8 15.60 17.25 -7.12
N LYS A 9 16.58 17.37 -8.02
CA LYS A 9 17.07 16.25 -8.84
C LYS A 9 17.57 15.07 -8.00
N HIS A 10 18.27 15.36 -6.90
CA HIS A 10 18.74 14.32 -6.00
C HIS A 10 17.60 13.61 -5.27
N ILE A 11 16.54 14.33 -4.89
CA ILE A 11 15.35 13.73 -4.23
C ILE A 11 14.57 12.86 -5.22
N GLU A 12 14.36 13.32 -6.46
CA GLU A 12 13.69 12.54 -7.51
C GLU A 12 14.46 11.25 -7.86
N THR A 13 15.77 11.37 -8.04
CA THR A 13 16.65 10.21 -8.30
C THR A 13 16.66 9.24 -7.12
N TRP A 14 16.59 9.75 -5.89
CA TRP A 14 16.49 8.91 -4.70
C TRP A 14 15.16 8.16 -4.65
N GLN A 15 14.04 8.83 -4.91
CA GLN A 15 12.70 8.22 -4.92
C GLN A 15 12.59 7.11 -5.97
N SER A 16 13.14 7.31 -7.18
CA SER A 16 13.14 6.30 -8.23
C SER A 16 14.11 5.14 -7.98
N SER A 17 15.17 5.37 -7.22
CA SER A 17 16.17 4.34 -6.91
C SER A 17 15.68 3.24 -5.95
N GLY A 18 14.65 3.51 -5.14
CA GLY A 18 14.18 2.60 -4.09
C GLY A 18 15.19 2.37 -2.94
N LEU A 19 16.29 3.12 -2.91
CA LEU A 19 17.33 3.00 -1.88
C LEU A 19 16.92 3.66 -0.57
N SER A 20 17.48 3.19 0.54
CA SER A 20 17.39 3.94 1.81
C SER A 20 18.18 5.24 1.70
N GLN A 21 17.78 6.26 2.47
CA GLN A 21 18.46 7.57 2.50
C GLN A 21 19.97 7.43 2.75
N VAL A 22 20.37 6.55 3.68
CA VAL A 22 21.77 6.33 4.04
C VAL A 22 22.54 5.69 2.89
N ALA A 23 21.96 4.68 2.22
CA ALA A 23 22.58 4.03 1.06
C ALA A 23 22.77 5.03 -0.09
N TYR A 24 21.74 5.83 -0.37
CA TYR A 24 21.80 6.87 -1.40
C TYR A 24 22.86 7.93 -1.10
N CYS A 25 22.90 8.44 0.14
CA CYS A 25 23.92 9.41 0.54
C CYS A 25 25.34 8.85 0.41
N ARG A 26 25.54 7.58 0.77
CA ARG A 26 26.84 6.90 0.64
C ARG A 26 27.26 6.73 -0.82
N GLN A 27 26.34 6.31 -1.69
CA GLN A 27 26.61 6.10 -3.11
C GLN A 27 26.91 7.40 -3.86
N HIS A 28 26.12 8.45 -3.58
CA HIS A 28 26.24 9.74 -4.25
C HIS A 28 27.19 10.72 -3.53
N LYS A 29 27.91 10.24 -2.49
CA LYS A 29 28.83 11.04 -1.64
C LYS A 29 28.19 12.33 -1.12
N LEU A 30 26.91 12.24 -0.76
CA LEU A 30 26.14 13.35 -0.21
C LEU A 30 26.28 13.37 1.32
N ASN A 31 26.33 14.58 1.89
CA ASN A 31 26.23 14.74 3.33
C ASN A 31 24.81 14.39 3.79
N SER A 32 24.69 13.37 4.65
CA SER A 32 23.39 12.88 5.14
C SER A 32 22.57 13.94 5.87
N LYS A 33 23.21 14.84 6.63
CA LYS A 33 22.51 15.94 7.32
C LYS A 33 21.96 16.95 6.31
N THR A 34 22.75 17.28 5.29
CA THR A 34 22.33 18.18 4.22
C THR A 34 21.17 17.60 3.43
N PHE A 35 21.26 16.32 3.05
CA PHE A 35 20.18 15.62 2.34
C PHE A 35 18.92 15.50 3.19
N ALA A 36 19.04 15.23 4.50
CA ALA A 36 17.89 15.22 5.42
C ALA A 36 17.19 16.59 5.48
N ASN A 37 17.96 17.68 5.50
CA ASN A 37 17.42 19.03 5.47
C ASN A 37 16.68 19.33 4.16
N TRP A 38 17.25 18.95 3.01
CA TRP A 38 16.57 19.07 1.72
C TRP A 38 15.27 18.26 1.68
N LEU A 39 15.27 17.03 2.19
CA LEU A 39 14.08 16.20 2.26
C LEU A 39 13.00 16.80 3.16
N ARG A 40 13.39 17.42 4.28
CA ARG A 40 12.47 18.16 5.14
C ARG A 40 11.83 19.33 4.39
N VAL A 41 12.65 20.17 3.76
CA VAL A 41 12.16 21.33 2.98
C VAL A 41 11.26 20.89 1.83
N TYR A 42 11.64 19.85 1.09
CA TYR A 42 10.85 19.27 0.00
C TYR A 42 9.48 18.76 0.46
N ARG A 43 9.40 18.11 1.63
CA ARG A 43 8.13 17.65 2.22
C ARG A 43 7.29 18.77 2.82
N SER A 44 7.94 19.84 3.26
CA SER A 44 7.27 21.02 3.84
C SER A 44 6.87 22.05 2.78
N GLN A 45 7.37 21.94 1.54
CA GLN A 45 6.82 22.70 0.44
C GLN A 45 5.34 22.30 0.33
N PRO A 46 4.41 23.26 0.32
CA PRO A 46 3.04 22.97 -0.04
C PRO A 46 3.12 22.43 -1.46
N VAL A 47 2.96 21.11 -1.58
CA VAL A 47 2.64 20.47 -2.86
C VAL A 47 1.41 21.24 -3.29
N ALA A 48 1.58 22.21 -4.21
CA ALA A 48 0.48 22.84 -4.90
C ALA A 48 -0.33 21.66 -5.39
N ALA A 49 -1.48 21.42 -4.73
CA ALA A 49 -2.10 20.12 -4.65
C ALA A 49 -2.14 19.52 -6.05
N VAL A 50 -1.13 18.71 -6.39
CA VAL A 50 -1.19 17.86 -7.55
C VAL A 50 -2.16 16.87 -7.01
N ALA A 51 -3.44 17.14 -7.29
CA ALA A 51 -4.53 16.29 -6.90
C ALA A 51 -4.02 14.90 -7.28
N SER A 52 -3.66 14.09 -6.27
CA SER A 52 -3.66 12.65 -6.47
C SER A 52 -5.09 12.42 -6.89
N THR A 53 -5.31 12.38 -8.20
CA THR A 53 -6.61 12.15 -8.79
C THR A 53 -6.92 10.75 -8.35
N LEU A 54 -7.62 10.64 -7.22
CA LEU A 54 -8.26 9.43 -6.81
C LEU A 54 -9.16 9.09 -7.98
N ILE A 55 -8.75 8.09 -8.76
CA ILE A 55 -9.59 7.59 -9.85
C ILE A 55 -10.80 7.01 -9.13
N PRO A 56 -12.01 7.55 -9.35
CA PRO A 56 -13.21 6.96 -8.79
C PRO A 56 -13.33 5.56 -9.38
N VAL A 57 -13.11 4.54 -8.55
CA VAL A 57 -13.43 3.17 -8.92
C VAL A 57 -14.93 3.03 -8.68
N GLU A 58 -15.69 3.05 -9.77
CA GLU A 58 -17.12 2.79 -9.73
C GLU A 58 -17.32 1.32 -9.37
N ILE A 59 -17.65 1.05 -8.11
CA ILE A 59 -18.02 -0.28 -7.65
C ILE A 59 -19.40 -0.54 -8.23
N LYS A 60 -19.44 -1.23 -9.38
CA LYS A 60 -20.69 -1.75 -9.94
C LYS A 60 -21.26 -2.74 -8.93
N LEU A 61 -22.21 -2.27 -8.13
CA LEU A 61 -23.06 -3.10 -7.28
C LEU A 61 -23.92 -3.94 -8.23
N GLU A 62 -23.37 -5.08 -8.66
CA GLU A 62 -24.18 -6.14 -9.25
C GLU A 62 -25.31 -6.47 -8.27
N PRO A 63 -26.55 -6.66 -8.77
CA PRO A 63 -27.70 -6.89 -7.91
C PRO A 63 -27.39 -8.10 -7.02
N SER A 64 -27.44 -7.88 -5.71
CA SER A 64 -27.18 -8.84 -4.65
C SER A 64 -27.75 -10.21 -5.00
N SER A 65 -26.96 -11.07 -5.62
CA SER A 65 -27.27 -12.49 -5.67
C SER A 65 -27.23 -12.95 -4.21
N SER A 66 -28.31 -13.58 -3.75
CA SER A 66 -28.49 -14.18 -2.43
C SER A 66 -27.17 -14.32 -1.65
N GLY A 67 -27.00 -13.48 -0.61
CA GLY A 67 -25.71 -13.18 0.00
C GLY A 67 -24.81 -14.41 0.20
N SER A 68 -23.52 -14.30 -0.09
CA SER A 68 -22.58 -15.36 0.21
C SER A 68 -22.08 -15.24 1.66
N LEU A 69 -21.99 -16.38 2.33
CA LEU A 69 -21.32 -16.55 3.61
C LEU A 69 -19.87 -16.94 3.34
N CYS A 70 -18.94 -16.14 3.84
CA CYS A 70 -17.51 -16.44 3.82
C CYS A 70 -17.08 -16.92 5.21
N LEU A 71 -16.58 -18.16 5.30
CA LEU A 71 -16.03 -18.72 6.54
C LEU A 71 -14.53 -18.86 6.40
N ARG A 72 -13.78 -18.32 7.36
CA ARG A 72 -12.33 -18.50 7.45
C ARG A 72 -12.03 -19.53 8.51
N CYS A 73 -11.48 -20.67 8.09
CA CYS A 73 -11.07 -21.75 8.98
C CYS A 73 -9.68 -21.45 9.58
N PRO A 74 -9.38 -21.93 10.80
CA PRO A 74 -8.08 -21.73 11.45
C PRO A 74 -6.88 -22.26 10.66
N GLN A 75 -7.12 -23.25 9.80
CA GLN A 75 -6.12 -23.88 8.93
C GLN A 75 -5.75 -23.01 7.70
N GLY A 76 -6.34 -21.81 7.56
CA GLY A 76 -6.06 -20.87 6.47
C GLY A 76 -6.98 -21.03 5.25
N HIS A 77 -7.86 -22.03 5.25
CA HIS A 77 -8.86 -22.20 4.20
C HIS A 77 -10.01 -21.20 4.35
N THR A 78 -10.49 -20.69 3.21
CA THR A 78 -11.68 -19.84 3.15
C THR A 78 -12.76 -20.57 2.34
N LEU A 79 -13.94 -20.70 2.91
CA LEU A 79 -15.11 -21.31 2.29
C LEU A 79 -16.10 -20.21 1.91
N GLU A 80 -16.48 -20.19 0.64
CA GLU A 80 -17.56 -19.33 0.13
C GLU A 80 -18.80 -20.18 -0.13
N LEU A 81 -19.93 -19.77 0.44
CA LEU A 81 -21.14 -20.57 0.56
C LEU A 81 -22.36 -19.69 0.30
N PRO A 82 -23.40 -20.14 -0.40
CA PRO A 82 -24.68 -19.42 -0.45
C PRO A 82 -25.34 -19.22 0.93
N ALA A 83 -26.00 -18.07 1.18
CA ALA A 83 -26.72 -17.81 2.44
C ALA A 83 -27.92 -18.73 2.68
N GLU A 84 -28.40 -19.44 1.66
CA GLU A 84 -29.52 -20.39 1.75
C GLU A 84 -29.09 -21.76 2.30
N ILE A 85 -27.84 -21.92 2.72
CA ILE A 85 -27.32 -23.18 3.25
C ILE A 85 -27.88 -23.51 4.64
N SER A 86 -28.24 -24.78 4.80
CA SER A 86 -28.75 -25.30 6.06
C SER A 86 -27.67 -25.35 7.16
N PRO A 87 -27.91 -24.77 8.36
CA PRO A 87 -26.93 -24.74 9.45
C PRO A 87 -26.47 -26.13 9.91
N GLN A 88 -27.37 -27.11 9.88
CA GLN A 88 -27.09 -28.50 10.27
C GLN A 88 -26.15 -29.22 9.30
N TRP A 89 -26.23 -28.91 8.00
CA TRP A 89 -25.28 -29.44 7.02
C TRP A 89 -23.93 -28.77 7.16
N LEU A 90 -23.91 -27.45 7.34
CA LEU A 90 -22.69 -26.69 7.54
C LEU A 90 -21.93 -27.16 8.79
N GLY A 91 -22.65 -27.43 9.89
CA GLY A 91 -22.06 -28.00 11.10
C GLY A 91 -21.46 -29.40 10.89
N LYS A 92 -22.01 -30.23 10.00
CA LYS A 92 -21.40 -31.52 9.63
C LYS A 92 -20.14 -31.33 8.80
N LEU A 93 -20.16 -30.39 7.84
CA LEU A 93 -19.00 -30.07 7.01
C LEU A 93 -17.83 -29.57 7.86
N LEU A 94 -18.09 -28.64 8.78
CA LEU A 94 -17.06 -28.09 9.67
C LEU A 94 -16.45 -29.19 10.57
N LYS A 95 -17.24 -30.15 11.04
CA LYS A 95 -16.74 -31.30 11.82
C LYS A 95 -15.83 -32.25 11.03
N CYS A 96 -15.94 -32.28 9.71
CA CYS A 96 -15.03 -33.07 8.86
C CYS A 96 -13.77 -32.29 8.46
N LEU A 97 -13.74 -30.98 8.70
CA LEU A 97 -12.64 -30.08 8.37
C LEU A 97 -11.73 -29.78 9.56
N ASP A 98 -12.16 -30.05 10.80
CA ASP A 98 -11.27 -30.22 11.96
C ASP A 98 -10.40 -31.48 11.81
#